data_AF-A0A923QDV3-F1
#
_entry.id   AF-A0A923QDV3-F1
#
_cell.length_a   1.000
_cell.length_b   1.000
_cell.length_c   1.000
_cell.angle_alpha   90.00
_cell.angle_beta   90.00
_cell.angle_gamma   90.00
#
_symmetry.space_group_name_H-M   'P 1'
#
loop_
_entity.id
_entity.type
_entity.pdbx_description
1 polymer ?
#
loop_
_entity_poly.entity_id
_entity_poly.type
_entity_poly.pdbx_seq_one_letter_code
_entity_poly.pdbx_strand_id
1 'polypeptide(L)'
;MRAAVAIPPLAPKALSPSDEAMLDGLQRAAFNYFLQNGNTSNGLVADTSRQGSYASIAVVGFALSAYPVGVERGWVTRAEALQRSLAALRFFLASNQSGTLESTGYKGFYFHFLHMDSGLRAWRCEVSLIDTALLLAGMLT
;
A
#
# COMPACT_ATOMS: atom_id res chain seq x y z
N MET A 1 -26.51 16.33 -38.26
CA MET A 1 -25.06 16.08 -38.22
C MET A 1 -24.44 17.17 -37.35
N ARG A 2 -24.14 16.89 -36.07
CA ARG A 2 -23.50 17.87 -35.17
C ARG A 2 -21.98 17.74 -35.35
N ALA A 3 -21.32 18.82 -35.71
CA ALA A 3 -19.86 18.87 -35.77
C ALA A 3 -19.29 18.60 -34.37
N ALA A 4 -18.37 17.66 -34.26
CA ALA A 4 -17.62 17.42 -33.04
C ALA A 4 -16.74 18.65 -32.76
N VAL A 5 -16.87 19.25 -31.58
CA VAL A 5 -15.94 20.27 -31.10
C VAL A 5 -14.64 19.55 -30.75
N ALA A 6 -13.58 19.80 -31.51
CA ALA A 6 -12.25 19.31 -31.17
C ALA A 6 -11.78 20.04 -29.90
N ILE A 7 -11.58 19.29 -28.81
CA ILE A 7 -10.91 19.82 -27.61
C ILE A 7 -9.42 19.87 -27.94
N PRO A 8 -8.77 21.04 -27.95
CA PRO A 8 -7.34 21.11 -28.17
C PRO A 8 -6.61 20.35 -27.05
N PRO A 9 -5.52 19.62 -27.36
CA PRO A 9 -4.75 18.92 -26.35
C PRO A 9 -4.24 19.94 -25.32
N LEU A 10 -4.55 19.70 -24.05
CA LEU A 10 -3.98 20.46 -22.94
C LEU A 10 -2.47 20.23 -22.95
N ALA A 11 -1.70 21.23 -23.35
CA ALA A 11 -0.26 21.21 -23.16
C ALA A 11 0.02 21.19 -21.64
N PRO A 12 0.88 20.29 -21.14
CA PRO A 12 1.22 20.27 -19.72
C PRO A 12 1.83 21.61 -19.35
N LYS A 13 1.17 22.33 -18.44
CA LYS A 13 1.71 23.56 -17.88
C LYS A 13 2.87 23.18 -16.96
N ALA A 14 4.04 23.73 -17.23
CA ALA A 14 5.19 23.58 -16.33
C ALA A 14 4.82 24.11 -14.94
N LEU A 15 5.17 23.36 -13.91
CA LEU A 15 4.93 23.75 -12.52
C LEU A 15 5.88 24.90 -12.15
N SER A 16 5.46 25.77 -11.24
CA SER A 16 6.39 26.73 -10.66
C SER A 16 7.36 26.01 -9.71
N PRO A 17 8.57 26.52 -9.47
CA PRO A 17 9.49 25.93 -8.48
C PRO A 17 8.86 25.78 -7.08
N SER A 18 7.96 26.69 -6.71
CA SER A 18 7.21 26.61 -5.45
C SER A 18 6.22 25.44 -5.44
N ASP A 19 5.51 25.20 -6.55
CA ASP A 19 4.59 24.07 -6.66
C ASP A 19 5.36 22.74 -6.65
N GLU A 20 6.51 22.68 -7.33
CA GLU A 20 7.38 21.49 -7.33
C GLU A 20 7.86 21.16 -5.91
N ALA A 21 8.36 22.15 -5.17
CA ALA A 21 8.80 21.97 -3.79
C ALA A 21 7.66 21.55 -2.86
N MET A 22 6.48 22.15 -3.03
CA MET A 22 5.29 21.79 -2.27
C MET A 22 4.86 20.33 -2.55
N LEU A 23 4.81 19.94 -3.82
CA LEU A 23 4.42 18.58 -4.22
C LEU A 23 5.44 17.55 -3.74
N ASP A 24 6.74 17.81 -3.84
CA ASP A 24 7.76 16.91 -3.30
C ASP A 24 7.61 16.72 -1.79
N GLY A 25 7.39 17.82 -1.05
CA GLY A 25 7.12 17.78 0.38
C GLY A 25 5.89 16.96 0.75
N LEU A 26 4.78 17.13 0.03
CA LEU A 26 3.55 16.36 0.23
C LEU A 26 3.74 14.87 -0.08
N GLN A 27 4.40 14.56 -1.19
CA GLN A 27 4.66 13.17 -1.59
C GLN A 27 5.58 12.48 -0.59
N ARG A 28 6.66 13.13 -0.15
CA ARG A 28 7.58 12.60 0.85
C ARG A 28 6.89 12.41 2.20
N ALA A 29 6.04 13.34 2.62
CA ALA A 29 5.26 13.21 3.85
C ALA A 29 4.29 12.02 3.79
N ALA A 30 3.58 11.86 2.66
CA ALA A 30 2.72 10.70 2.43
C ALA A 30 3.51 9.38 2.40
N PHE A 31 4.67 9.35 1.74
CA PHE A 31 5.54 8.17 1.70
C PHE A 31 6.04 7.77 3.09
N ASN A 32 6.42 8.75 3.91
CA ASN A 32 6.91 8.51 5.28
C ASN A 32 5.89 7.80 6.16
N TYR A 33 4.60 7.89 5.85
CA TYR A 33 3.57 7.10 6.52
C TYR A 33 3.90 5.60 6.51
N PHE A 34 4.31 5.06 5.37
CA PHE A 34 4.62 3.63 5.22
C PHE A 34 5.88 3.21 5.97
N LEU A 35 6.85 4.10 6.11
CA LEU A 35 8.07 3.82 6.88
C LEU A 35 7.79 3.82 8.39
N GLN A 36 6.95 4.75 8.85
CA GLN A 36 6.63 4.94 10.27
C GLN A 36 5.58 3.95 10.79
N ASN A 37 4.62 3.57 9.95
CA ASN A 37 3.46 2.75 10.34
C ASN A 37 3.49 1.33 9.74
N GLY A 38 4.62 0.93 9.16
CA GLY A 38 4.87 -0.42 8.65
C GLY A 38 5.64 -1.27 9.64
N ASN A 39 5.17 -2.49 9.90
CA ASN A 39 5.91 -3.50 10.65
C ASN A 39 6.97 -4.13 9.76
N THR A 40 8.25 -3.87 10.03
CA THR A 40 9.37 -4.37 9.20
C THR A 40 9.57 -5.88 9.27
N SER A 41 9.01 -6.57 10.27
CA SER A 41 9.18 -8.02 10.44
C SER A 41 8.27 -8.84 9.53
N ASN A 42 7.03 -8.37 9.30
CA ASN A 42 6.03 -9.08 8.48
C ASN A 42 5.51 -8.25 7.29
N GLY A 43 5.92 -6.99 7.16
CA GLY A 43 5.53 -6.09 6.08
C GLY A 43 4.09 -5.58 6.14
N LEU A 44 3.35 -5.84 7.22
CA LEU A 44 2.01 -5.28 7.42
C LEU A 44 2.09 -3.78 7.70
N VAL A 45 1.08 -3.03 7.24
CA VAL A 45 1.02 -1.58 7.38
C VAL A 45 -0.30 -1.19 8.01
N ALA A 46 -0.22 -0.31 9.01
CA ALA A 46 -1.39 0.16 9.74
C ALA A 46 -2.37 0.89 8.81
N ASP A 47 -3.66 0.69 9.06
CA ASP A 47 -4.75 1.38 8.35
C ASP A 47 -4.77 2.90 8.63
N THR A 48 -4.43 3.30 9.86
CA THR A 48 -4.35 4.70 10.26
C THR A 48 -3.12 4.98 11.12
N SER A 49 -2.74 6.25 11.26
CA SER A 49 -1.67 6.70 12.17
C SER A 49 -2.07 6.71 13.65
N ARG A 50 -3.27 6.22 13.99
CA ARG A 50 -3.71 6.14 15.38
C ARG A 50 -2.98 4.99 16.09
N GLN A 51 -2.57 5.24 17.33
CA GLN A 51 -1.95 4.21 18.15
C GLN A 51 -2.88 2.99 18.29
N GLY A 52 -2.33 1.79 18.08
CA GLY A 52 -3.08 0.54 18.15
C GLY A 52 -3.94 0.25 16.92
N SER A 53 -3.76 0.98 15.80
CA SER A 53 -4.43 0.67 14.54
C SER A 53 -4.09 -0.74 14.06
N TYR A 54 -5.10 -1.44 13.54
CA TYR A 54 -4.92 -2.68 12.79
C TYR A 54 -4.25 -2.43 11.45
N ALA A 55 -3.73 -3.48 10.83
CA ALA A 55 -3.26 -3.46 9.45
C ALA A 55 -4.44 -3.48 8.48
N SER A 56 -4.31 -2.78 7.36
CA SER A 56 -5.19 -2.94 6.20
C SER A 56 -4.40 -3.52 5.03
N ILE A 57 -4.91 -4.60 4.44
CA ILE A 57 -4.22 -5.26 3.32
C ILE A 57 -4.15 -4.36 2.07
N ALA A 58 -5.11 -3.47 1.88
CA ALA A 58 -5.06 -2.48 0.79
C ALA A 58 -3.91 -1.49 1.00
N VAL A 59 -3.69 -1.05 2.24
CA VAL A 59 -2.59 -0.14 2.59
C VAL A 59 -1.23 -0.81 2.40
N VAL A 60 -1.13 -2.13 2.66
CA VAL A 60 0.07 -2.89 2.29
C VAL A 60 0.31 -2.85 0.77
N GLY A 61 -0.75 -3.05 -0.03
CA GLY A 61 -0.68 -2.89 -1.49
C GLY A 61 -0.14 -1.51 -1.91
N PHE A 62 -0.67 -0.44 -1.32
CA PHE A 62 -0.21 0.92 -1.61
C PHE A 62 1.25 1.15 -1.20
N ALA A 63 1.68 0.60 -0.06
CA ALA A 63 3.07 0.68 0.38
C ALA A 63 4.01 0.01 -0.62
N LEU A 64 3.65 -1.19 -1.11
CA LEU A 64 4.43 -1.92 -2.10
C LEU A 64 4.59 -1.12 -3.41
N SER A 65 3.51 -0.52 -3.92
CA SER A 65 3.59 0.35 -5.10
C SER A 65 4.37 1.64 -4.85
N ALA A 66 4.40 2.15 -3.61
CA ALA A 66 5.09 3.38 -3.27
C ALA A 66 6.61 3.19 -3.07
N TYR A 67 7.07 1.99 -2.73
CA TYR A 67 8.49 1.75 -2.47
C TYR A 67 9.40 2.02 -3.68
N PRO A 68 9.10 1.59 -4.92
CA PRO A 68 9.88 1.99 -6.10
C PRO A 68 9.95 3.51 -6.27
N VAL A 69 8.84 4.23 -6.04
CA VAL A 69 8.84 5.70 -6.09
C VAL A 69 9.79 6.28 -5.04
N GLY A 70 9.74 5.78 -3.80
CA GLY A 70 10.65 6.21 -2.74
C GLY A 70 12.12 5.93 -3.04
N VAL A 71 12.43 4.85 -3.75
CA VAL A 71 13.79 4.51 -4.20
C VAL A 71 14.26 5.50 -5.27
N GLU A 72 13.47 5.71 -6.32
CA GLU A 72 13.80 6.64 -7.42
C GLU A 72 13.92 8.09 -6.93
N ARG A 73 13.16 8.46 -5.90
CA ARG A 73 13.21 9.77 -5.25
C ARG A 73 14.31 9.89 -4.19
N GLY A 74 15.03 8.81 -3.87
CA GLY A 74 16.06 8.79 -2.83
C GLY A 74 15.55 8.96 -1.40
N TRP A 75 14.26 8.71 -1.15
CA TRP A 75 13.67 8.77 0.20
C TRP A 75 13.91 7.51 1.03
N VAL A 76 14.12 6.37 0.36
CA VAL A 76 14.49 5.09 0.97
C VAL A 76 15.55 4.41 0.11
N THR A 77 16.42 3.61 0.73
CA THR A 77 17.39 2.83 -0.06
C THR A 77 16.71 1.66 -0.76
N ARG A 78 17.25 1.24 -1.91
CA ARG A 78 16.77 0.04 -2.61
C ARG A 78 16.80 -1.22 -1.73
N ALA A 79 17.82 -1.34 -0.88
CA ALA A 79 17.97 -2.49 0.01
C ALA A 79 16.87 -2.52 1.08
N GLU A 80 16.57 -1.38 1.70
CA GLU A 80 15.49 -1.28 2.69
C GLU A 80 14.11 -1.51 2.05
N ALA A 81 13.84 -0.92 0.88
CA ALA A 81 12.62 -1.17 0.12
C ALA A 81 12.43 -2.66 -0.19
N LEU A 82 13.50 -3.33 -0.67
CA LEU A 82 13.48 -4.77 -0.95
C LEU A 82 13.18 -5.60 0.31
N GLN A 83 13.78 -5.25 1.45
CA GLN A 83 13.52 -5.95 2.72
C GLN A 83 12.06 -5.85 3.14
N ARG A 84 11.47 -4.64 3.07
CA ARG A 84 10.06 -4.40 3.40
C ARG A 84 9.13 -5.17 2.46
N SER A 85 9.38 -5.11 1.14
CA SER A 85 8.59 -5.86 0.17
C SER A 85 8.66 -7.37 0.39
N LEU A 86 9.86 -7.93 0.60
CA LEU A 86 10.02 -9.36 0.85
C LEU A 86 9.36 -9.80 2.15
N ALA A 87 9.36 -8.98 3.20
CA ALA A 87 8.67 -9.28 4.44
C ALA A 87 7.16 -9.47 4.19
N ALA A 88 6.52 -8.53 3.49
CA ALA A 88 5.11 -8.60 3.13
C ALA A 88 4.80 -9.82 2.25
N LEU A 89 5.58 -10.04 1.19
CA LEU A 89 5.37 -11.17 0.26
C LEU A 89 5.50 -12.51 0.98
N ARG A 90 6.50 -12.68 1.84
CA ARG A 90 6.72 -13.91 2.63
C ARG A 90 5.61 -14.12 3.64
N PHE A 91 5.16 -13.04 4.31
CA PHE A 91 4.04 -13.12 5.25
C PHE A 91 2.78 -13.65 4.55
N PHE A 92 2.36 -13.04 3.45
CA PHE A 92 1.15 -13.45 2.74
C PHE A 92 1.27 -14.86 2.14
N LEU A 93 2.43 -15.20 1.57
CA LEU A 93 2.70 -16.53 1.04
C LEU A 93 2.59 -17.63 2.09
N ALA A 94 3.08 -17.38 3.30
CA ALA A 94 3.06 -18.34 4.42
C ALA A 94 1.79 -18.25 5.29
N SER A 95 0.86 -17.34 4.96
CA SER A 95 -0.27 -17.00 5.81
C SER A 95 -1.30 -18.13 5.93
N ASN A 96 -2.04 -18.16 7.03
CA ASN A 96 -3.13 -19.11 7.23
C ASN A 96 -4.32 -18.77 6.30
N GLN A 97 -4.71 -19.71 5.45
CA GLN A 97 -5.81 -19.59 4.47
C GLN A 97 -7.03 -20.47 4.80
N SER A 98 -7.16 -20.93 6.05
CA SER A 98 -8.25 -21.84 6.47
C SER A 98 -9.65 -21.22 6.45
N GLY A 99 -9.75 -19.89 6.45
CA GLY A 99 -11.03 -19.15 6.56
C GLY A 99 -11.63 -19.12 7.96
N THR A 100 -10.91 -19.59 8.98
CA THR A 100 -11.34 -19.52 10.38
C THR A 100 -11.26 -18.09 10.93
N LEU A 101 -11.75 -17.87 12.16
CA LEU A 101 -11.59 -16.58 12.84
C LEU A 101 -10.11 -16.21 13.07
N GLU A 102 -9.22 -17.20 13.11
CA GLU A 102 -7.77 -17.03 13.31
C GLU A 102 -6.97 -17.27 12.01
N SER A 103 -7.57 -16.99 10.84
CA SER A 103 -6.83 -17.03 9.58
C SER A 103 -6.63 -15.62 9.01
N THR A 104 -5.60 -15.48 8.18
CA THR A 104 -5.30 -14.23 7.46
C THR A 104 -6.18 -14.09 6.23
N GLY A 105 -6.58 -15.21 5.64
CA GLY A 105 -7.45 -15.25 4.47
C GLY A 105 -8.18 -16.57 4.31
N TYR A 106 -8.80 -16.70 3.13
CA TYR A 106 -9.54 -17.86 2.69
C TYR A 106 -9.43 -18.01 1.16
N LYS A 107 -8.99 -19.19 0.70
CA LYS A 107 -8.92 -19.56 -0.72
C LYS A 107 -8.18 -18.55 -1.61
N GLY A 108 -7.11 -17.94 -1.10
CA GLY A 108 -6.29 -16.97 -1.84
C GLY A 108 -6.80 -15.53 -1.78
N PHE A 109 -7.88 -15.28 -1.05
CA PHE A 109 -8.36 -13.94 -0.72
C PHE A 109 -8.11 -13.64 0.75
N TYR A 110 -7.98 -12.36 1.10
CA TYR A 110 -7.58 -11.95 2.44
C TYR A 110 -8.69 -11.19 3.15
N PHE A 111 -8.69 -11.27 4.48
CA PHE A 111 -9.54 -10.42 5.30
C PHE A 111 -9.04 -8.97 5.24
N HIS A 112 -9.98 -8.02 5.24
CA HIS A 112 -9.66 -6.59 5.16
C HIS A 112 -8.63 -6.15 6.20
N PHE A 113 -8.93 -6.43 7.47
CA PHE A 113 -8.12 -5.99 8.61
C PHE A 113 -7.43 -7.15 9.30
N LEU A 114 -6.16 -6.94 9.65
CA LEU A 114 -5.33 -7.89 10.35
C LEU A 114 -4.72 -7.26 11.61
N HIS A 115 -4.49 -8.06 12.64
CA HIS A 115 -3.64 -7.68 13.76
C HIS A 115 -2.20 -7.43 13.26
N MET A 116 -1.62 -6.27 13.61
CA MET A 116 -0.32 -5.81 13.12
C MET A 116 0.82 -6.80 13.37
N ASP A 117 0.80 -7.49 14.51
CA ASP A 117 1.89 -8.39 14.91
C ASP A 117 1.62 -9.82 14.46
N SER A 118 0.42 -10.34 14.72
CA SER A 118 0.09 -11.75 14.49
C SER A 118 -0.41 -12.04 13.08
N GLY A 119 -0.90 -11.04 12.35
CA GLY A 119 -1.50 -11.26 11.03
C GLY A 119 -2.83 -12.01 11.03
N LEU A 120 -3.45 -12.18 12.21
CA LEU A 120 -4.77 -12.78 12.36
C LEU A 120 -5.84 -11.76 11.98
N ARG A 121 -6.97 -12.24 11.46
CA ARG A 121 -8.15 -11.40 11.19
C ARG A 121 -8.52 -10.55 12.40
N ALA A 122 -8.68 -9.25 12.19
CA ALA A 122 -9.20 -8.34 13.19
C ALA A 122 -10.74 -8.36 13.17
N TRP A 123 -11.34 -8.37 14.35
CA TRP A 123 -12.81 -8.39 14.52
C TRP A 123 -13.49 -9.53 13.74
N ARG A 124 -14.62 -9.23 13.07
CA ARG A 124 -15.32 -10.13 12.15
C ARG A 124 -15.38 -9.51 10.74
N CYS A 125 -14.33 -8.81 10.32
CA CYS A 125 -14.30 -8.15 8.99
C CYS A 125 -14.37 -9.16 7.85
N GLU A 126 -14.96 -8.80 6.74
CA GLU A 126 -15.15 -9.63 5.55
C GLU A 126 -13.83 -10.10 4.92
N VAL A 127 -13.91 -11.20 4.17
CA VAL A 127 -12.93 -11.47 3.11
C VAL A 127 -13.15 -10.39 2.05
N SER A 128 -12.16 -9.54 1.82
CA SER A 128 -12.31 -8.37 0.96
C SER A 128 -11.68 -8.64 -0.41
N LEU A 129 -12.55 -8.78 -1.41
CA LEU A 129 -12.16 -8.98 -2.81
C LEU A 129 -11.40 -7.78 -3.36
N ILE A 130 -11.88 -6.57 -3.06
CA ILE A 130 -11.28 -5.33 -3.54
C ILE A 130 -9.92 -5.08 -2.90
N ASP A 131 -9.80 -5.28 -1.59
CA ASP A 131 -8.53 -5.02 -0.91
C ASP A 131 -7.50 -6.10 -1.25
N THR A 132 -7.95 -7.34 -1.50
CA THR A 132 -7.09 -8.37 -2.10
C THR A 132 -6.58 -7.93 -3.48
N ALA A 133 -7.45 -7.38 -4.33
CA ALA A 133 -7.02 -6.90 -5.65
C ALA A 133 -6.00 -5.75 -5.54
N LEU A 134 -6.20 -4.81 -4.62
CA LEU A 134 -5.26 -3.71 -4.35
C LEU A 134 -3.92 -4.22 -3.80
N LEU A 135 -3.95 -5.19 -2.88
CA LEU A 135 -2.75 -5.86 -2.38
C LEU A 135 -1.96 -6.49 -3.54
N LEU A 136 -2.61 -7.29 -4.37
CA LEU A 136 -1.97 -7.98 -5.49
C LEU A 136 -1.44 -7.00 -6.55
N ALA A 137 -2.15 -5.91 -6.83
CA ALA A 137 -1.66 -4.86 -7.72
C ALA A 137 -0.35 -4.24 -7.19
N GLY A 138 -0.26 -4.02 -5.87
CA GLY A 138 0.96 -3.59 -5.22
C GLY A 138 2.10 -4.59 -5.34
N MET A 139 1.81 -5.88 -5.15
CA MET A 139 2.81 -6.96 -5.28
C MET A 139 3.39 -7.11 -6.70
N LEU A 140 2.64 -6.69 -7.72
CA LEU A 140 3.02 -6.79 -9.13
C LEU A 140 3.72 -5.54 -9.68
N THR A 141 3.85 -4.47 -8.88
CA THR A 141 4.53 -3.21 -9.27
C THR A 141 6.05 -3.37 -9.22
#